data_AF-A0A851BGC2-F1
#
_entry.id   AF-A0A851BGC2-F1
#
_cell.length_a   1.000
_cell.length_b   1.000
_cell.length_c   1.000
_cell.angle_alpha   90.00
_cell.angle_beta   90.00
_cell.angle_gamma   90.00
#
_symmetry.space_group_name_H-M   'P 1'
#
loop_
_entity.id
_entity.type
_entity.pdbx_description
1 polymer ?
#
loop_
_entity_poly.entity_id
_entity_poly.type
_entity_poly.pdbx_seq_one_letter_code
_entity_poly.pdbx_strand_id
1 'polypeptide(L)'
;AKVLEIARRLSRGGDLRTDPQEEEEEGCRRHREPLEVFCKEDGALLCAICRESRSHRAHTVLPLPDVVREFKGQIQAGLQTLKGHRDKLLEIREAEMRRSW
;
A
#
# COMPACT_ATOMS: atom_id res chain seq x y z
N ALA A 1 -10.03 -1.96 10.13
CA ALA A 1 -8.75 -1.74 9.44
C ALA A 1 -8.97 -1.89 7.93
N LYS A 2 -8.61 -0.88 7.13
CA LYS A 2 -8.86 -0.81 5.67
C LYS A 2 -8.32 -2.03 4.89
N VAL A 3 -7.30 -2.71 5.42
CA VAL A 3 -6.69 -3.91 4.82
C VAL A 3 -7.65 -5.11 4.75
N LEU A 4 -8.58 -5.25 5.70
CA LEU A 4 -9.56 -6.36 5.68
C LEU A 4 -10.63 -6.20 4.59
N GLU A 5 -10.92 -4.95 4.20
CA GLU A 5 -11.88 -4.61 3.14
C GLU A 5 -11.37 -5.11 1.78
N ILE A 6 -10.10 -4.82 1.48
CA ILE A 6 -9.43 -5.18 0.23
C ILE A 6 -9.35 -6.71 0.07
N ALA A 7 -9.03 -7.42 1.16
CA ALA A 7 -8.98 -8.88 1.16
C ALA A 7 -10.34 -9.53 0.83
N ARG A 8 -11.45 -8.94 1.29
CA ARG A 8 -12.81 -9.40 0.97
C ARG A 8 -13.19 -9.16 -0.49
N ARG A 9 -12.79 -8.01 -1.07
CA ARG A 9 -13.05 -7.67 -2.48
C ARG A 9 -12.32 -8.62 -3.44
N LEU A 10 -11.08 -9.03 -3.12
CA LEU A 10 -10.31 -9.99 -3.92
C LEU A 10 -10.90 -11.42 -3.92
N SER A 11 -11.68 -11.78 -2.90
CA SER A 11 -12.26 -13.12 -2.75
C SER A 11 -13.54 -13.34 -3.56
N ARG A 12 -14.22 -12.25 -3.96
CA ARG A 12 -15.45 -12.29 -4.78
C ARG A 12 -15.11 -11.64 -6.12
N GLY A 13 -14.66 -12.41 -7.10
CA GLY A 13 -14.22 -11.91 -8.42
C GLY A 13 -15.34 -11.20 -9.19
N GLY A 14 -15.63 -9.95 -8.82
CA GLY A 14 -16.66 -9.10 -9.41
C GLY A 14 -16.12 -7.71 -9.68
N ASP A 15 -16.54 -7.16 -10.82
CA ASP A 15 -16.19 -5.87 -11.42
C ASP A 15 -15.94 -4.74 -10.42
N LEU A 16 -14.95 -3.89 -10.72
CA LEU A 16 -14.81 -2.54 -10.16
C LEU A 16 -16.04 -1.71 -10.55
N ARG A 17 -17.16 -1.92 -9.87
CA ARG A 17 -18.20 -0.90 -9.76
C ARG A 17 -17.71 0.04 -8.67
N THR A 18 -16.98 1.06 -9.08
CA THR A 18 -16.66 2.21 -8.23
C THR A 18 -17.98 2.84 -7.85
N ASP A 19 -18.33 2.70 -6.58
CA ASP A 19 -19.44 3.42 -5.99
C ASP A 19 -19.15 4.94 -6.13
N PRO A 20 -20.08 5.78 -6.60
CA PRO A 20 -19.85 7.23 -6.78
C PRO A 20 -19.49 7.98 -5.50
N GLN A 21 -19.53 7.32 -4.33
CA GLN A 21 -19.11 7.89 -3.05
C GLN A 21 -17.60 7.71 -2.74
N GLU A 22 -16.80 7.06 -3.59
CA GLU A 22 -15.33 6.99 -3.44
C GLU A 22 -14.59 8.22 -4.07
N GLU A 23 -15.31 9.27 -4.46
CA GLU A 23 -14.75 10.57 -4.90
C GLU A 23 -14.60 11.58 -3.73
N GLU A 24 -14.89 11.16 -2.50
CA GLU A 24 -14.73 12.01 -1.32
C GLU A 24 -13.26 11.98 -0.85
N GLU A 25 -12.43 12.77 -1.56
CA GLU A 25 -11.07 13.27 -1.24
C GLU A 25 -10.01 13.03 -2.32
N GLU A 26 -10.25 13.48 -3.57
CA GLU A 26 -9.19 13.57 -4.59
C GLU A 26 -8.12 14.65 -4.28
N GLY A 27 -8.16 15.26 -3.09
CA GLY A 27 -7.26 16.33 -2.73
C GLY A 27 -7.11 16.54 -1.23
N CYS A 28 -6.19 17.44 -0.89
CA CYS A 28 -5.95 17.86 0.49
C CYS A 28 -7.23 18.45 1.10
N ARG A 29 -7.73 17.87 2.19
CA ARG A 29 -8.92 18.37 2.91
C ARG A 29 -8.89 19.87 3.25
N ARG A 30 -7.70 20.40 3.53
CA ARG A 30 -7.51 21.80 3.95
C ARG A 30 -7.48 22.78 2.79
N HIS A 31 -6.91 22.36 1.66
CA HIS A 31 -6.58 23.25 0.56
C HIS A 31 -7.40 22.97 -0.70
N ARG A 32 -8.04 21.80 -0.77
CA ARG A 32 -8.77 21.27 -1.94
C ARG A 32 -7.89 21.16 -3.20
N GLU A 33 -6.59 21.02 -2.98
CA GLU A 33 -5.57 20.85 -4.03
C GLU A 33 -5.18 19.37 -4.17
N PRO A 34 -4.78 18.92 -5.36
CA PRO A 34 -4.37 17.53 -5.60
C PRO A 34 -3.18 17.13 -4.72
N LEU A 35 -3.14 15.86 -4.34
CA LEU A 35 -2.07 15.27 -3.55
C LEU A 35 -1.01 14.67 -4.49
N GLU A 36 0.09 15.38 -4.69
CA GLU A 36 1.08 15.03 -5.72
C GLU A 36 2.45 14.62 -5.17
N VAL A 37 2.70 14.88 -3.88
CA VAL A 37 3.97 14.59 -3.22
C VAL A 37 3.76 13.80 -1.94
N PHE A 38 4.78 13.05 -1.52
CA PHE A 38 4.80 12.25 -0.31
C PHE A 38 5.89 12.75 0.63
N CYS A 39 5.55 12.96 1.90
CA CYS A 39 6.50 13.25 2.97
C CYS A 39 6.97 11.95 3.62
N LYS A 40 8.29 11.72 3.65
CA LYS A 40 8.86 10.49 4.22
C LYS A 40 8.72 10.42 5.74
N GLU A 41 8.96 11.53 6.41
CA GLU A 41 8.98 11.63 7.86
C GLU A 41 7.57 11.45 8.44
N ASP A 42 6.56 11.99 7.78
CA ASP A 42 5.16 11.90 8.23
C ASP A 42 4.40 10.72 7.62
N GLY A 43 4.96 10.05 6.60
CA GLY A 43 4.29 8.98 5.89
C GLY A 43 2.99 9.41 5.20
N ALA A 44 2.92 10.66 4.73
CA ALA A 44 1.67 11.29 4.28
C ALA A 44 1.79 11.90 2.88
N LEU A 45 0.69 11.86 2.13
CA LEU A 45 0.55 12.60 0.88
C LEU A 45 0.20 14.06 1.16
N LEU A 46 0.86 14.97 0.46
CA LEU A 46 0.68 16.42 0.60
C LEU A 46 0.32 17.05 -0.76
N CYS A 47 -0.45 18.14 -0.71
CA CYS A 47 -0.58 19.05 -1.85
C CYS A 47 0.58 20.06 -1.88
N ALA A 48 0.69 20.82 -2.97
CA ALA A 48 1.73 21.84 -3.15
C ALA A 48 1.77 22.86 -1.97
N ILE A 49 0.61 23.26 -1.46
CA ILE A 49 0.53 24.22 -0.34
C ILE A 49 1.01 23.59 0.97
N CYS A 50 0.63 22.34 1.26
CA CYS A 50 1.12 21.62 2.44
C CYS A 50 2.64 21.44 2.40
N ARG A 51 3.21 21.15 1.23
CA ARG A 51 4.66 21.01 1.04
C ARG A 51 5.42 22.28 1.45
N GLU A 52 4.91 23.44 1.10
CA GLU A 52 5.54 24.73 1.43
C GLU A 52 5.30 25.19 2.88
N SER A 53 4.35 24.56 3.57
CA SER A 53 4.06 24.88 4.96
C SER A 53 5.28 24.65 5.86
N ARG A 54 5.39 25.44 6.94
CA ARG A 54 6.48 25.30 7.92
C ARG A 54 6.57 23.88 8.50
N SER A 55 5.47 23.15 8.56
CA SER A 55 5.40 21.77 9.07
C SER A 55 6.15 20.78 8.19
N HIS A 56 6.23 20.99 6.88
CA HIS A 56 6.86 20.06 5.94
C HIS A 56 8.05 20.65 5.18
N ARG A 57 8.34 21.94 5.37
CA ARG A 57 9.42 22.66 4.65
C ARG A 57 10.81 22.04 4.86
N ALA A 58 11.06 21.40 6.00
CA ALA A 58 12.33 20.75 6.32
C ALA A 58 12.33 19.23 6.07
N HIS A 59 11.18 18.65 5.70
CA HIS A 59 11.04 17.22 5.50
C HIS A 59 11.44 16.81 4.08
N THR A 60 11.82 15.55 3.95
CA THR A 60 12.14 14.95 2.66
C THR A 60 10.84 14.60 1.94
N VAL A 61 10.54 15.39 0.91
CA VAL A 61 9.37 15.17 0.05
C VAL A 61 9.78 14.56 -1.28
N LEU A 62 9.04 13.57 -1.73
CA LEU A 62 9.23 12.90 -3.01
C LEU A 62 7.98 13.04 -3.90
N PRO A 63 8.14 13.08 -5.24
CA PRO A 63 7.02 12.96 -6.16
C PRO A 63 6.30 11.62 -5.99
N LEU A 64 4.97 11.64 -6.06
CA LEU A 64 4.15 10.44 -5.93
C LEU A 64 4.53 9.32 -6.92
N PRO A 65 4.83 9.57 -8.22
CA PRO A 65 5.19 8.50 -9.15
C PRO A 65 6.43 7.71 -8.74
N ASP A 66 7.42 8.38 -8.15
CA ASP A 66 8.66 7.74 -7.69
C ASP A 66 8.41 6.85 -6.48
N VAL A 67 7.59 7.34 -5.56
CA VAL A 67 7.16 6.62 -4.35
C VAL A 67 6.38 5.37 -4.75
N VAL A 68 5.41 5.50 -5.66
CA VAL A 68 4.62 4.35 -6.15
C VAL A 68 5.52 3.29 -6.75
N ARG A 69 6.51 3.68 -7.55
CA ARG A 69 7.48 2.74 -8.15
C ARG A 69 8.29 2.02 -7.07
N GLU A 70 8.84 2.75 -6.10
CA GLU A 70 9.65 2.18 -5.02
C GLU A 70 8.85 1.22 -4.14
N PHE A 71 7.71 1.66 -3.61
CA PHE A 71 6.86 0.86 -2.74
C PHE A 71 6.29 -0.37 -3.44
N LYS A 72 5.94 -0.26 -4.73
CA LYS A 72 5.50 -1.42 -5.52
C LYS A 72 6.59 -2.51 -5.57
N GLY A 73 7.85 -2.12 -5.79
CA GLY A 73 8.97 -3.05 -5.77
C GLY A 73 9.15 -3.73 -4.41
N GLN A 74 9.10 -2.95 -3.32
CA GLN A 74 9.20 -3.48 -1.95
C GLN A 74 8.08 -4.46 -1.61
N ILE A 75 6.83 -4.13 -1.95
CA ILE A 75 5.67 -5.00 -1.72
C ILE A 75 5.81 -6.30 -2.53
N GLN A 76 6.20 -6.20 -3.80
CA GLN A 76 6.40 -7.38 -4.64
C GLN A 76 7.50 -8.30 -4.09
N ALA A 77 8.64 -7.74 -3.67
CA ALA A 77 9.72 -8.50 -3.06
C ALA A 77 9.26 -9.21 -1.78
N GLY A 78 8.61 -8.49 -0.87
CA GLY A 78 8.08 -9.06 0.36
C GLY A 78 7.05 -10.17 0.12
N LEU A 79 6.18 -10.01 -0.89
CA LEU A 79 5.23 -11.05 -1.29
C LEU A 79 5.94 -12.34 -1.75
N GLN A 80 7.02 -12.22 -2.54
CA GLN A 80 7.77 -13.39 -2.99
C GLN A 80 8.46 -14.10 -1.83
N THR A 81 9.05 -13.35 -0.90
CA THR A 81 9.65 -13.92 0.32
C THR A 81 8.61 -14.70 1.13
N LEU A 82 7.42 -14.12 1.35
CA LEU A 82 6.35 -14.78 2.10
C LEU A 82 5.85 -16.06 1.41
N LYS A 83 5.74 -16.05 0.08
CA LYS A 83 5.39 -17.27 -0.69
C LYS A 83 6.44 -18.36 -0.51
N GLY A 84 7.73 -18.03 -0.60
CA GLY A 84 8.81 -18.98 -0.37
C GLY A 84 8.79 -19.57 1.05
N HIS A 85 8.54 -18.74 2.06
CA HIS A 85 8.39 -19.22 3.45
C HIS A 85 7.20 -20.19 3.59
N ARG A 86 6.05 -19.83 3.01
CA ARG A 86 4.87 -20.71 3.00
C ARG A 86 5.18 -22.06 2.35
N ASP A 87 5.81 -22.06 1.17
CA ASP A 87 6.07 -23.29 0.42
C ASP A 87 7.01 -24.22 1.19
N LYS A 88 8.06 -23.65 1.81
CA LYS A 88 8.97 -24.41 2.69
C LYS A 88 8.26 -25.01 3.91
N LEU A 89 7.32 -24.28 4.52
CA LEU A 89 6.53 -24.81 5.64
C LEU A 89 5.62 -25.96 5.20
N LEU A 90 5.05 -25.88 3.99
CA LEU A 90 4.23 -26.97 3.43
C LEU A 90 5.08 -28.22 3.18
N GLU A 91 6.28 -28.07 2.60
CA GLU A 91 7.22 -29.19 2.39
C GLU A 91 7.60 -29.88 3.70
N ILE A 92 7.91 -29.10 4.74
CA ILE A 92 8.23 -29.63 6.08
C ILE A 92 7.03 -30.44 6.61
N ARG A 93 5.84 -29.86 6.55
CA ARG A 93 4.60 -30.49 7.04
C ARG A 93 4.32 -31.82 6.31
N GLU A 94 4.50 -31.86 5.00
CA GLU A 94 4.34 -33.07 4.19
C GLU A 94 5.40 -34.13 4.51
N ALA A 95 6.65 -33.71 4.71
CA ALA A 95 7.73 -34.61 5.10
C ALA A 95 7.50 -35.23 6.49
N GLU A 96 7.02 -34.44 7.45
CA GLU A 96 6.62 -34.93 8.77
C GLU A 96 5.47 -35.93 8.68
N MET A 97 4.42 -35.62 7.89
CA MET A 97 3.32 -36.56 7.67
C MET A 97 3.83 -37.87 7.08
N ARG A 98 4.70 -37.84 6.06
CA ARG A 98 5.24 -39.06 5.44
C ARG A 98 6.10 -39.90 6.39
N ARG A 99 6.81 -39.27 7.33
CA ARG A 99 7.61 -39.98 8.36
C ARG A 99 6.76 -40.60 9.47
N SER A 100 5.51 -40.15 9.60
CA SER A 100 4.57 -40.59 10.63
C SER A 100 3.74 -41.81 10.22
N TRP A 101 3.98 -42.37 9.02
CA TRP A 101 3.31 -43.54 8.45
C TRP A 101 4.30 -44.67 8.19
#